data_AF-A0A166NTW1-F1
#
_entry.id   AF-A0A166NTW1-F1
#
_cell.length_a   1.000
_cell.length_b   1.000
_cell.length_c   1.000
_cell.angle_alpha   90.00
_cell.angle_beta   90.00
_cell.angle_gamma   90.00
#
_symmetry.space_group_name_H-M   'P 1'
#
loop_
_entity.id
_entity.type
_entity.pdbx_description
1 polymer ?
#
loop_
_entity_poly.entity_id
_entity_poly.type
_entity_poly.pdbx_seq_one_letter_code
_entity_poly.pdbx_strand_id
1 'polypeptide(L)'
;MTGGDNNDPSGVMGVEGVGNGLACRNFLQETDEYLFLDPRAPKTYNAGLGYAGAGAPGRAAGSGRAKRMAFAEGVVFVVGGAGYVEYGNLEEWAAKSGKKLTYGGTEIIDPGRFVGILEELGRGAA
;
A
#
# COMPACT_ATOMS: atom_id res chain seq x y z
N MET A 1 40.18 -46.07 -7.59
CA MET A 1 39.48 -45.09 -6.75
C MET A 1 40.23 -43.78 -6.90
N THR A 2 39.49 -42.73 -7.23
CA THR A 2 39.88 -41.50 -7.91
C THR A 2 40.90 -40.65 -7.15
N GLY A 3 42.04 -40.39 -7.79
CA GLY A 3 42.81 -39.17 -7.60
C GLY A 3 42.52 -38.26 -8.79
N GLY A 4 41.98 -37.07 -8.51
CA GLY A 4 41.65 -36.06 -9.50
C GLY A 4 41.81 -34.69 -8.87
N ASP A 5 42.94 -34.07 -9.16
CA ASP A 5 43.18 -32.65 -8.94
C ASP A 5 42.26 -31.79 -9.81
N ASN A 6 42.18 -30.50 -9.46
CA ASN A 6 41.91 -29.32 -10.29
C ASN A 6 40.66 -28.52 -9.90
N ASN A 7 40.89 -27.52 -9.05
CA ASN A 7 40.84 -26.12 -9.46
C ASN A 7 39.78 -25.80 -10.55
N ASP A 8 38.55 -25.57 -10.13
CA ASP A 8 37.54 -24.89 -10.94
C ASP A 8 37.42 -23.42 -10.46
N PRO A 9 37.90 -22.44 -11.24
CA PRO A 9 37.80 -21.02 -10.92
C PRO A 9 36.45 -20.41 -11.33
N SER A 10 35.39 -21.20 -11.53
CA SER A 10 34.03 -20.67 -11.71
C SER A 10 33.42 -20.22 -10.37
N GLY A 11 34.05 -19.21 -9.77
CA GLY A 11 33.37 -18.29 -8.87
C GLY A 11 32.25 -17.62 -9.65
N VAL A 12 31.08 -18.23 -9.66
CA VAL A 12 29.82 -17.55 -9.92
C VAL A 12 29.81 -16.34 -8.99
N MET A 13 30.05 -15.17 -9.57
CA MET A 13 29.68 -13.89 -8.97
C MET A 13 28.24 -14.06 -8.52
N GLY A 14 28.05 -14.21 -7.21
CA GLY A 14 26.83 -13.75 -6.60
C GLY A 14 26.74 -12.29 -6.97
N VAL A 15 26.00 -12.00 -8.05
CA VAL A 15 25.30 -10.74 -8.18
C VAL A 15 24.34 -10.73 -7.00
N GLU A 16 24.87 -10.36 -5.84
CA GLU A 16 24.09 -9.75 -4.78
C GLU A 16 23.48 -8.54 -5.45
N GLY A 17 22.26 -8.77 -5.93
CA GLY A 17 21.45 -7.78 -6.60
C GLY A 17 21.46 -6.54 -5.73
N VAL A 18 22.08 -5.51 -6.30
CA VAL A 18 22.08 -4.13 -5.83
C VAL A 18 20.76 -3.85 -5.13
N GLY A 19 20.87 -3.52 -3.85
CA GLY A 19 19.73 -3.30 -2.98
C GLY A 19 18.83 -2.18 -3.51
N ASN A 20 17.69 -2.57 -4.08
CA ASN A 20 16.55 -1.70 -4.29
C ASN A 20 15.42 -2.15 -3.37
N GLY A 21 15.39 -1.65 -2.13
CA GLY A 21 14.32 -2.05 -1.22
C GLY A 21 14.29 -1.38 0.15
N LEU A 22 14.87 -0.20 0.31
CA LEU A 22 14.77 0.54 1.58
C LEU A 22 13.37 1.15 1.79
N ALA A 23 12.59 1.36 0.72
CA ALA A 23 11.21 1.87 0.83
C ALA A 23 10.16 0.81 1.23
N CYS A 24 10.40 -0.50 0.98
CA CYS A 24 9.32 -1.50 0.97
C CYS A 24 9.31 -2.49 2.15
N ARG A 25 10.08 -2.25 3.24
CA ARG A 25 10.09 -3.20 4.38
C ARG A 25 9.01 -2.91 5.42
N ASN A 26 8.59 -1.66 5.55
CA ASN A 26 7.68 -1.23 6.62
C ASN A 26 6.21 -1.14 6.17
N PHE A 27 5.92 -1.26 4.87
CA PHE A 27 4.56 -1.14 4.31
C PHE A 27 3.57 -2.18 4.85
N LEU A 28 4.06 -3.38 5.16
CA LEU A 28 3.21 -4.43 5.74
C LEU A 28 2.72 -4.07 7.15
N GLN A 29 3.50 -3.30 7.91
CA GLN A 29 3.08 -2.83 9.24
C GLN A 29 2.15 -1.62 9.10
N GLU A 30 2.45 -0.71 8.17
CA GLU A 30 1.62 0.47 7.90
C GLU A 30 0.19 0.11 7.44
N THR A 31 0.07 -0.89 6.56
CA THR A 31 -1.25 -1.35 6.08
C THR A 31 -2.06 -2.12 7.11
N ASP A 32 -1.43 -2.65 8.16
CA ASP A 32 -2.16 -3.28 9.27
C ASP A 32 -2.91 -2.25 10.14
N GLU A 33 -2.50 -0.97 10.07
CA GLU A 33 -3.14 0.16 10.74
C GLU A 33 -4.31 0.75 9.95
N TYR A 34 -4.55 0.29 8.72
CA TYR A 34 -5.67 0.77 7.90
C TYR A 34 -7.01 0.33 8.49
N LEU A 35 -8.02 1.21 8.36
CA LEU A 35 -9.38 0.90 8.78
C LEU A 35 -9.95 -0.24 7.93
N PHE A 36 -10.24 -1.36 8.57
CA PHE A 36 -10.89 -2.50 7.93
C PHE A 36 -12.40 -2.42 8.12
N LEU A 37 -13.14 -2.40 7.01
CA LEU A 37 -14.60 -2.37 7.01
C LEU A 37 -15.12 -3.58 6.22
N ASP A 38 -15.90 -4.43 6.87
CA ASP A 38 -16.68 -5.46 6.21
C ASP A 38 -18.16 -5.05 6.24
N PRO A 39 -18.75 -4.62 5.10
CA PRO A 39 -20.15 -4.21 5.04
C PRO A 39 -21.15 -5.32 5.42
N ARG A 40 -20.72 -6.59 5.37
CA ARG A 40 -21.54 -7.75 5.73
C ARG A 40 -21.38 -8.14 7.19
N ALA A 41 -20.36 -7.64 7.89
CA ALA A 41 -20.18 -7.92 9.30
C ALA A 41 -21.31 -7.30 10.13
N PRO A 42 -21.71 -7.93 11.24
CA PRO A 42 -22.71 -7.38 12.13
C PRO A 42 -22.29 -5.98 12.60
N LYS A 43 -23.22 -5.02 12.51
CA LYS A 43 -23.06 -3.68 13.09
C LYS A 43 -23.13 -3.76 14.62
N THR A 44 -22.16 -4.40 15.26
CA THR A 44 -22.03 -4.30 16.71
C THR A 44 -21.58 -2.87 16.98
N TYR A 45 -22.45 -2.06 17.57
CA TYR A 45 -22.23 -0.64 17.90
C TYR A 45 -20.98 -0.35 18.77
N ASN A 46 -20.26 -1.38 19.22
CA ASN A 46 -18.98 -1.32 19.94
C ASN A 46 -17.86 -2.16 19.27
N ALA A 47 -18.06 -2.68 18.07
CA ALA A 47 -17.05 -3.42 17.33
C ALA A 47 -16.44 -2.53 16.25
N GLY A 48 -15.32 -1.91 16.59
CA GLY A 48 -14.26 -1.71 15.60
C GLY A 48 -14.55 -0.78 14.42
N LEU A 49 -15.21 0.38 14.64
CA LEU A 49 -14.61 1.56 14.01
C LEU A 49 -13.23 1.67 14.65
N GLY A 50 -12.20 1.19 13.95
CA GLY A 50 -10.82 1.02 14.39
C GLY A 50 -10.09 2.32 14.76
N TYR A 51 -10.80 3.34 15.23
CA TYR A 51 -10.20 4.43 15.98
C TYR A 51 -9.80 3.93 17.37
N ALA A 52 -8.75 3.10 17.42
CA ALA A 52 -7.99 2.90 18.65
C ALA A 52 -7.01 4.06 18.78
N GLY A 53 -7.54 5.26 19.04
CA GLY A 53 -6.79 6.50 19.00
C GLY A 53 -7.21 7.56 20.01
N ALA A 54 -7.94 7.25 21.08
CA ALA A 54 -8.01 8.09 22.29
C ALA A 54 -8.70 7.37 23.47
N GLY A 55 -7.91 6.90 24.45
CA GLY A 55 -8.23 7.18 25.86
C GLY A 55 -9.12 6.26 26.71
N ALA A 56 -9.36 4.97 26.41
CA ALA A 56 -10.11 4.10 27.34
C ALA A 56 -9.31 2.85 27.77
N PRO A 57 -8.96 2.68 29.06
CA PRO A 57 -8.31 1.47 29.55
C PRO A 57 -9.32 0.34 29.71
N GLY A 58 -9.07 -0.80 29.05
CA GLY A 58 -9.63 -2.09 29.47
C GLY A 58 -10.81 -2.67 28.70
N ARG A 59 -10.89 -2.56 27.36
CA ARG A 59 -11.82 -3.40 26.58
C ARG A 59 -11.16 -4.15 25.42
N ALA A 60 -11.17 -5.47 25.60
CA ALA A 60 -10.89 -6.59 24.71
C ALA A 60 -10.52 -6.30 23.25
N ALA A 61 -9.27 -6.64 22.93
CA ALA A 61 -8.80 -6.98 21.60
C ALA A 61 -9.66 -8.08 20.97
N GLY A 62 -10.15 -7.89 19.74
CA GLY A 62 -10.75 -9.02 19.01
C GLY A 62 -11.53 -8.74 17.72
N SER A 63 -11.95 -7.50 17.41
CA SER A 63 -12.93 -7.30 16.31
C SER A 63 -12.63 -6.14 15.34
N GLY A 64 -11.36 -5.86 15.04
CA GLY A 64 -11.03 -4.77 14.11
C GLY A 64 -9.64 -4.82 13.48
N ARG A 65 -8.86 -5.90 13.68
CA ARG A 65 -7.59 -6.05 12.95
C ARG A 65 -7.92 -6.54 11.56
N ALA A 66 -7.45 -5.81 10.55
CA ALA A 66 -7.51 -6.21 9.16
C ALA A 66 -6.95 -7.63 9.04
N LYS A 67 -7.80 -8.60 8.73
CA LYS A 67 -7.29 -9.93 8.37
C LYS A 67 -6.59 -9.76 7.03
N ARG A 68 -5.29 -10.01 6.98
CA ARG A 68 -4.54 -9.94 5.72
C ARG A 68 -5.11 -11.00 4.77
N MET A 69 -5.65 -10.53 3.65
CA MET A 69 -6.34 -11.36 2.66
C MET A 69 -5.81 -11.01 1.28
N ALA A 70 -5.70 -12.02 0.42
CA ALA A 70 -5.37 -11.80 -0.99
C ALA A 70 -6.66 -11.61 -1.77
N PHE A 71 -6.75 -10.51 -2.50
CA PHE A 71 -7.86 -10.23 -3.42
C PHE A 71 -7.41 -10.43 -4.86
N ALA A 72 -8.32 -10.88 -5.73
CA ALA A 72 -8.06 -10.97 -7.18
C ALA A 72 -8.33 -9.64 -7.88
N GLU A 73 -9.28 -8.87 -7.33
CA GLU A 73 -9.73 -7.58 -7.85
C GLU A 73 -9.77 -6.57 -6.70
N GLY A 74 -9.51 -5.30 -6.98
CA GLY A 74 -9.53 -4.23 -5.99
C GLY A 74 -9.91 -2.88 -6.58
N VAL A 75 -10.39 -1.98 -5.73
CA VAL A 75 -10.70 -0.59 -6.09
C VAL A 75 -9.80 0.33 -5.27
N VAL A 76 -9.14 1.26 -5.95
CA VAL A 76 -8.32 2.32 -5.34
C VAL A 76 -8.99 3.65 -5.60
N PHE A 77 -9.31 4.37 -4.54
CA PHE A 77 -9.95 5.69 -4.62
C PHE A 77 -9.13 6.73 -3.85
N VAL A 78 -8.59 7.72 -4.56
CA VAL A 78 -7.80 8.81 -3.97
C VAL A 78 -8.71 10.00 -3.67
N VAL A 79 -8.72 10.44 -2.42
CA VAL A 79 -9.48 11.62 -1.99
C VAL A 79 -8.57 12.84 -2.08
N GLY A 80 -9.01 13.90 -2.77
CA GLY A 80 -8.23 15.14 -2.94
C GLY A 80 -7.54 15.30 -4.29
N GLY A 81 -7.81 14.39 -5.24
CA GLY A 81 -7.27 14.42 -6.59
C GLY A 81 -6.49 13.15 -6.92
N ALA A 82 -6.70 12.63 -8.13
CA ALA A 82 -6.04 11.44 -8.67
C ALA A 82 -5.22 11.82 -9.92
N GLY A 83 -3.98 11.35 -10.00
CA GLY A 83 -3.09 11.62 -11.15
C GLY A 83 -2.96 10.47 -12.13
N TYR A 84 -2.64 10.79 -13.40
CA TYR A 84 -2.33 9.79 -14.43
C TYR A 84 -1.03 9.03 -14.18
N VAL A 85 -0.07 9.62 -13.45
CA VAL A 85 1.18 8.94 -13.08
C VAL A 85 0.90 7.79 -12.11
N GLU A 86 0.04 8.02 -11.11
CA GLU A 86 -0.37 7.00 -10.16
C GLU A 86 -1.16 5.89 -10.85
N TYR A 87 -2.09 6.27 -11.75
CA TYR A 87 -2.79 5.31 -12.60
C TYR A 87 -1.84 4.42 -13.39
N GLY A 88 -0.86 5.00 -14.11
CA GLY A 88 0.09 4.24 -14.92
C GLY A 88 0.93 3.28 -14.09
N ASN A 89 1.39 3.72 -12.90
CA ASN A 89 2.13 2.86 -11.98
C ASN A 89 1.29 1.67 -11.50
N LEU A 90 0.01 1.90 -11.16
CA LEU A 90 -0.90 0.83 -10.71
C LEU A 90 -1.29 -0.12 -11.85
N GLU A 91 -1.47 0.40 -13.06
CA GLU A 91 -1.74 -0.40 -14.26
C GLU A 91 -0.57 -1.34 -14.57
N GLU A 92 0.66 -0.83 -14.55
CA GLU A 92 1.86 -1.63 -14.77
C GLU A 92 2.02 -2.71 -13.68
N TRP A 93 1.78 -2.34 -12.42
CA TRP A 93 1.83 -3.30 -11.31
C TRP A 93 0.75 -4.39 -11.42
N ALA A 94 -0.48 -4.00 -11.80
CA ALA A 94 -1.61 -4.92 -11.97
C ALA A 94 -1.33 -5.95 -13.07
N ALA A 95 -0.79 -5.49 -14.21
CA ALA A 95 -0.38 -6.34 -15.32
C ALA A 95 0.67 -7.38 -14.90
N LYS A 96 1.69 -6.96 -14.13
CA LYS A 96 2.75 -7.85 -13.62
C LYS A 96 2.24 -8.83 -12.55
N SER A 97 1.28 -8.40 -11.73
CA SER A 97 0.78 -9.17 -10.58
C SER A 97 -0.37 -10.10 -10.91
N GLY A 98 -0.93 -10.02 -12.13
CA GLY A 98 -2.13 -10.76 -12.52
C GLY A 98 -3.38 -10.37 -11.72
N LYS A 99 -3.41 -9.13 -11.20
CA LYS A 99 -4.53 -8.58 -10.42
C LYS A 99 -5.31 -7.60 -11.27
N LYS A 100 -6.60 -7.45 -11.00
CA LYS A 100 -7.40 -6.38 -11.61
C LYS A 100 -7.57 -5.24 -10.63
N LEU A 101 -7.32 -4.01 -11.08
CA LEU A 101 -7.56 -2.83 -10.29
C LEU A 101 -8.46 -1.86 -11.03
N THR A 102 -9.38 -1.24 -10.31
CA THR A 102 -10.10 -0.04 -10.75
C THR A 102 -9.52 1.13 -9.97
N TYR A 103 -9.01 2.13 -10.68
CA TYR A 103 -8.45 3.35 -10.09
C TYR A 103 -9.39 4.53 -10.31
N GLY A 104 -9.49 5.39 -9.31
CA GLY A 104 -10.21 6.65 -9.42
C GLY A 104 -9.88 7.59 -8.27
N GLY A 105 -10.53 8.74 -8.29
CA GLY A 105 -10.45 9.70 -7.20
C GLY A 105 -11.59 10.70 -7.29
N THR A 106 -11.54 11.71 -6.42
CA THR A 106 -12.53 12.80 -6.43
C THR A 106 -12.55 13.56 -7.75
N GLU A 107 -11.38 13.75 -8.36
CA GLU A 107 -11.19 14.35 -9.67
C GLU A 107 -9.89 13.82 -10.30
N ILE A 108 -9.79 13.82 -11.62
CA ILE A 108 -8.53 13.57 -12.31
C ILE A 108 -7.83 14.92 -12.51
N ILE A 109 -6.66 15.08 -11.89
CA ILE A 109 -5.96 16.36 -11.81
C ILE A 109 -4.58 16.30 -12.46
N ASP A 110 -4.24 17.35 -13.20
CA ASP A 110 -2.88 17.57 -13.70
C ASP A 110 -2.03 18.34 -12.68
N PRO A 111 -0.69 18.23 -12.72
CA PRO A 111 0.18 18.88 -11.75
C PRO A 111 -0.01 20.41 -11.65
N GLY A 112 -0.34 21.08 -12.76
CA GLY A 112 -0.53 22.53 -12.79
C GLY A 112 -1.77 22.94 -12.02
N ARG A 113 -2.90 22.27 -12.24
CA ARG A 113 -4.11 22.47 -11.43
C ARG A 113 -3.89 22.20 -9.97
N PHE A 114 -3.19 21.12 -9.63
CA PHE A 114 -2.93 20.78 -8.22
C PHE A 114 -2.15 21.89 -7.50
N VAL A 115 -1.12 22.45 -8.14
CA VAL A 115 -0.38 23.61 -7.58
C VAL A 115 -1.29 24.83 -7.42
N GLY A 116 -2.18 25.09 -8.39
CA GLY A 116 -3.16 26.18 -8.28
C GLY A 116 -4.11 26.03 -7.09
N ILE A 117 -4.58 24.81 -6.81
CA ILE A 117 -5.40 24.52 -5.61
C ILE A 117 -4.61 24.81 -4.34
N LEU A 118 -3.33 24.41 -4.28
CA LEU A 118 -2.47 24.67 -3.13
C LEU A 118 -2.22 26.18 -2.92
N GLU A 119 -2.04 26.94 -4.00
CA GLU A 119 -1.89 28.41 -3.93
C GLU A 119 -3.16 29.07 -3.37
N GLU A 120 -4.33 28.64 -3.84
CA GLU A 120 -5.61 29.16 -3.35
C GLU A 120 -5.83 28.83 -1.86
N LEU A 121 -5.54 27.60 -1.45
CA LEU A 121 -5.59 27.20 -0.04
C LEU A 121 -4.60 28.02 0.82
N GLY A 122 -3.41 28.27 0.31
CA GLY A 122 -2.40 29.10 1.00
C GLY A 122 -2.84 30.55 1.21
N ARG A 123 -3.59 31.12 0.25
CA ARG A 123 -4.18 32.47 0.38
C ARG A 123 -5.33 32.52 1.39
N GLY A 124 -6.14 31.47 1.46
CA GLY A 124 -7.27 31.37 2.39
C GLY A 124 -6.88 31.06 3.85
N ALA A 125 -5.62 30.66 4.08
CA ALA A 125 -5.07 30.42 5.41
C ALA A 125 -4.46 31.67 6.07
N ALA A 126 -4.55 32.84 5.42
CA ALA A 126 -4.08 34.14 5.91
C ALA A 126 -5.20 34.96 6.58
#